data_AF-A0A4S2A9Y9-F1
#
_entry.id   AF-A0A4S2A9Y9-F1
#
_cell.length_a   1.000
_cell.length_b   1.000
_cell.length_c   1.000
_cell.angle_alpha   90.00
_cell.angle_beta   90.00
_cell.angle_gamma   90.00
#
_symmetry.space_group_name_H-M   'P 1'
#
loop_
_entity.id
_entity.type
_entity.pdbx_description
1 polymer ?
#
loop_
_entity_poly.entity_id
_entity_poly.type
_entity_poly.pdbx_seq_one_letter_code
_entity_poly.pdbx_strand_id
1 'polypeptide(L)' 'MTISFHISLFCSNFATIIYESWKQEGGKLILTGKSIGNGQTIEFTNTMAIKKLTADSLVLDNRGMEIRYAKQK' A
#
# COMPACT_ATOMS: atom_id res chain seq x y z
N MET A 1 3.22 1.49 14.37
CA MET A 1 4.05 0.96 13.27
C MET A 1 3.53 1.60 12.00
N THR A 2 4.06 2.77 11.66
CA THR A 2 3.63 3.55 10.49
C THR A 2 4.38 3.00 9.29
N ILE A 3 3.68 2.26 8.43
CA ILE A 3 4.28 1.76 7.20
C ILE A 3 4.13 2.86 6.16
N SER A 4 5.17 3.64 5.95
CA SER A 4 5.22 4.67 4.92
C SER A 4 5.56 4.01 3.58
N PHE A 5 4.55 3.75 2.76
CA PHE A 5 4.75 3.26 1.41
C PHE A 5 4.94 4.46 0.47
N HIS A 6 6.15 4.68 -0.01
CA HIS A 6 6.40 5.61 -1.13
C HIS A 6 6.39 4.78 -2.42
N ILE A 7 5.24 4.72 -3.10
CA ILE A 7 5.16 4.15 -4.45
C ILE A 7 5.04 5.33 -5.40
N SER A 8 6.17 5.76 -5.95
CA SER A 8 6.22 6.71 -7.06
C SER A 8 5.98 5.94 -8.36
N LEU A 9 4.71 5.82 -8.78
CA LEU A 9 4.37 5.32 -10.12
C LEU A 9 4.72 6.40 -11.14
N PHE A 10 5.86 6.24 -11.82
CA PHE A 10 6.28 7.11 -12.91
C PHE A 10 5.42 6.85 -14.15
N CYS A 11 4.37 7.65 -14.34
CA CYS A 11 3.83 7.93 -15.67
C CYS A 11 3.37 9.40 -15.74
N SER A 12 4.24 10.21 -16.34
CA SER A 12 4.09 11.60 -16.82
C SER A 12 3.53 12.74 -15.94
N ASN A 13 3.02 12.52 -14.72
CA ASN A 13 2.72 13.58 -13.75
C ASN A 13 2.91 13.03 -12.33
N PHE A 14 3.68 13.70 -11.49
CA PHE A 14 4.03 13.27 -10.13
C PHE A 14 2.78 13.07 -9.25
N ALA A 15 2.23 11.86 -9.23
CA ALA A 15 1.21 11.46 -8.29
C ALA A 15 1.89 10.87 -7.05
N THR A 16 1.76 11.55 -5.91
CA THR A 16 2.19 11.05 -4.61
C THR A 16 1.07 10.21 -4.03
N ILE A 17 1.34 8.93 -3.82
CA ILE A 17 0.42 8.02 -3.15
C ILE A 17 0.72 8.08 -1.65
N ILE A 18 -0.22 8.57 -0.86
CA ILE A 18 -0.15 8.60 0.60
C ILE A 18 -1.10 7.54 1.14
N TYR A 19 -0.58 6.60 1.91
CA TYR A 19 -1.40 5.64 2.65
C TYR A 19 -1.72 6.20 4.03
N GLU A 20 -3.00 6.28 4.37
CA GLU A 20 -3.46 6.88 5.63
C GLU A 20 -3.75 5.80 6.67
N SER A 21 -4.36 4.69 6.26
CA SER A 21 -4.68 3.62 7.19
C SER A 21 -4.64 2.26 6.52
N TRP A 22 -4.51 1.24 7.35
CA TRP A 22 -4.60 -0.14 6.93
C TRP A 22 -5.41 -0.92 7.95
N LYS A 23 -6.16 -1.90 7.46
CA LYS A 23 -6.94 -2.82 8.27
C LYS A 23 -6.71 -4.23 7.75
N GLN A 24 -6.44 -5.14 8.68
CA GLN A 24 -6.42 -6.57 8.36
C GLN A 24 -7.80 -7.15 8.63
N GLU A 25 -8.41 -7.78 7.63
CA GLU A 25 -9.62 -8.57 7.77
C GLU A 25 -9.36 -10.00 7.31
N GLY A 26 -9.14 -10.89 8.28
CA GLY A 26 -8.75 -12.27 8.02
C GLY A 26 -7.42 -12.36 7.28
N GLY A 27 -7.45 -12.99 6.10
CA GLY A 27 -6.31 -13.11 5.17
C GLY A 27 -6.19 -11.97 4.17
N LYS A 28 -6.90 -10.85 4.35
CA LYS A 28 -6.86 -9.69 3.46
C LYS A 28 -6.36 -8.45 4.20
N LEU A 29 -5.58 -7.64 3.50
CA LEU A 29 -5.15 -6.32 3.92
C LEU A 29 -5.90 -5.29 3.09
N ILE A 30 -6.68 -4.47 3.77
CA ILE A 30 -7.38 -3.32 3.20
C ILE A 30 -6.54 -2.09 3.51
N LEU A 31 -6.09 -1.40 2.48
CA LEU A 31 -5.31 -0.18 2.57
C LEU A 31 -6.13 0.97 2.04
N THR A 32 -6.29 2.01 2.84
CA THR A 32 -6.90 3.25 2.40
C THR A 32 -5.84 4.35 2.33
N GLY A 33 -5.95 5.16 1.29
CA GLY A 33 -5.01 6.22 1.04
C GLY A 33 -5.57 7.26 0.10
N LYS A 34 -4.75 8.25 -0.19
CA LYS A 34 -5.01 9.36 -1.07
C LYS A 34 -3.93 9.43 -2.12
N SER A 35 -4.32 9.48 -3.38
CA SER A 35 -3.43 9.82 -4.48
C SER A 35 -3.52 11.33 -4.69
N ILE A 36 -2.42 12.03 -4.43
CA ILE A 36 -2.31 13.48 -4.65
C ILE A 36 -1.53 13.69 -5.94
N GLY A 37 -2.20 14.17 -6.97
CA GLY A 37 -1.58 14.45 -8.27
C GLY A 37 -2.33 15.55 -9.01
N ASN A 38 -1.61 16.44 -9.71
CA ASN A 38 -2.19 17.54 -10.49
C ASN A 38 -3.20 18.43 -9.72
N GLY A 39 -2.94 18.68 -8.43
CA GLY A 39 -3.83 19.49 -7.58
C GLY A 39 -5.14 18.78 -7.19
N GLN A 40 -5.28 17.49 -7.50
CA GLN A 40 -6.41 16.66 -7.08
C GLN A 40 -5.98 15.65 -6.03
N THR A 41 -6.85 15.45 -5.05
CA THR A 41 -6.72 14.41 -4.03
C THR A 41 -7.80 13.39 -4.27
N ILE A 42 -7.41 12.16 -4.64
CA ILE A 42 -8.33 11.05 -4.89
C ILE A 42 -8.16 10.03 -3.78
N GLU A 43 -9.20 9.84 -2.98
CA GLU A 43 -9.25 8.77 -1.99
C GLU A 43 -9.41 7.42 -2.70
N PHE A 44 -8.61 6.44 -2.30
CA PHE A 44 -8.66 5.09 -2.82
C PHE A 44 -8.59 4.06 -1.70
N THR A 45 -9.24 2.92 -1.95
CA THR A 45 -9.18 1.74 -1.10
C THR A 45 -8.68 0.58 -1.93
N ASN A 46 -7.53 0.01 -1.55
CA ASN A 46 -6.99 -1.18 -2.19
C ASN A 46 -7.10 -2.39 -1.25
N THR A 47 -7.51 -3.53 -1.78
CA THR A 47 -7.62 -4.79 -1.02
C THR A 47 -6.64 -5.79 -1.60
N MET A 48 -5.68 -6.22 -0.78
CA MET A 48 -4.64 -7.17 -1.14
C MET A 48 -4.75 -8.42 -0.28
N ALA A 49 -4.36 -9.59 -0.81
CA ALA A 49 -4.34 -10.82 -0.02
C ALA A 49 -3.01 -10.94 0.71
N ILE A 50 -3.04 -11.27 2.00
CA ILE A 50 -1.83 -11.50 2.80
C ILE A 50 -1.35 -12.91 2.49
N LYS A 51 -0.22 -13.03 1.81
CA LYS A 51 0.43 -14.31 1.53
C LYS A 51 1.28 -14.76 2.72
N LYS A 52 1.97 -13.81 3.36
CA LYS A 52 2.84 -14.07 4.51
C LYS A 52 2.90 -12.85 5.40
N LEU A 53 2.73 -13.03 6.70
CA LEU A 53 2.88 -11.99 7.70
C LEU A 53 3.74 -12.56 8.83
N THR A 54 4.95 -12.02 8.99
CA THR A 54 5.87 -12.35 10.08
C THR A 54 6.27 -11.07 10.81
N ALA A 55 7.00 -11.20 11.92
CA ALA A 55 7.44 -10.05 12.72
C ALA A 55 8.30 -9.04 11.94
N ASP A 56 9.01 -9.51 10.92
CA ASP A 56 9.98 -8.73 10.16
C ASP A 56 9.62 -8.58 8.67
N SER A 57 8.61 -9.31 8.18
CA SER A 57 8.28 -9.35 6.76
C SER A 57 6.78 -9.45 6.51
N LEU A 58 6.31 -8.73 5.50
CA LEU A 58 4.93 -8.76 5.02
C LEU A 58 4.95 -8.98 3.51
N VAL A 59 4.33 -10.07 3.05
CA VAL A 59 4.15 -10.40 1.64
C VAL A 59 2.67 -10.31 1.30
N LEU A 60 2.35 -9.45 0.34
CA LEU A 60 1.01 -9.21 -0.16
C LEU A 60 0.90 -9.65 -1.62
N ASP A 61 -0.28 -10.10 -2.01
CA ASP A 61 -0.66 -10.34 -3.39
C ASP A 61 -1.70 -9.29 -3.81
N ASN A 62 -1.34 -8.51 -4.82
CA ASN A 62 -2.18 -7.52 -5.45
C ASN A 62 -2.53 -7.98 -6.86
N ARG A 63 -3.60 -8.77 -7.00
CA ARG A 63 -4.09 -9.26 -8.30
C ARG A 63 -3.00 -9.94 -9.15
N GLY A 64 -2.16 -10.76 -8.51
CA GLY A 64 -1.05 -11.46 -9.16
C GLY A 64 0.29 -10.73 -9.12
N MET A 65 0.34 -9.47 -8.63
CA MET A 65 1.59 -8.79 -8.31
C MET A 65 1.95 -9.04 -6.84
N GLU A 66 3.08 -9.72 -6.60
CA GLU A 66 3.58 -9.93 -5.25
C GLU A 66 4.35 -8.70 -4.76
N ILE A 67 3.97 -8.18 -3.60
CA ILE A 67 4.63 -7.04 -2.97
C ILE A 67 5.21 -7.48 -1.63
N ARG A 68 6.52 -7.26 -1.46
CA ARG A 68 7.26 -7.65 -0.26
C ARG A 68 7.70 -6.41 0.50
N TYR A 69 7.36 -6.38 1.77
CA TYR A 69 7.77 -5.35 2.71
C TYR A 69 8.64 -5.96 3.79
N ALA A 70 9.72 -5.27 4.11
CA ALA A 70 10.54 -5.55 5.29
C ALA A 70 10.23 -4.50 6.35
N LYS A 71 10.25 -4.90 7.61
CA LYS A 71 10.19 -3.96 8.73
C LYS A 71 11.40 -3.03 8.64
N GLN A 72 11.14 -1.73 8.56
CA GLN A 72 12.19 -0.73 8.61
C GLN A 72 12.76 -0.70 10.04
N LYS A 73 14.09 -0.80 10.15
CA LYS A 73 14.83 -0.84 11.42
C LYS A 73 14.80 0.51 12.13
#